data_AF-A0A2P5L3E9-F1
#
_entry.id   AF-A0A2P5L3E9-F1
#
_cell.length_a   1.000
_cell.length_b   1.000
_cell.length_c   1.000
_cell.angle_alpha   90.00
_cell.angle_beta   90.00
_cell.angle_gamma   90.00
#
_symmetry.space_group_name_H-M   'P 1'
#
loop_
_entity.id
_entity.type
_entity.pdbx_description
1 polymer ?
#
loop_
_entity_poly.entity_id
_entity_poly.type
_entity_poly.pdbx_seq_one_letter_code
_entity_poly.pdbx_strand_id
1 'polypeptide(L)'
;MGTGFLVVYPWLATCNHVLVKAFKNKKATDCLEAGELEGIVIDFPVHSGFSQQLFRGQLHTSKPKLELATLNDIEDIALLKLEPFNKSDSIDCYLSWMAPIKYEQSLDEYVEKSFLTKGFHIDKCDELKGKTQTITTDGRISLPFGDAESIKGASGSPVWCDEAQAIFGMLASQRGEGAETYKNRRVYMIPMYKIMDSCEDLKNTYLEKKKELSNFQIHRNDSFQDDILVELETVFTNSDLLFKGFLKKHRLADELDPYLLVGELKREAQNGLNKIVRNLTIVLRDELEKLENKEDYKTANSLINDAEKAIQRISLLAIHKAEAEALTSSVLYSSSTLNLSLSQQTLGSAETVTAIRMQSLPKYVVSKNRPEVKGKYAFSNFDLEPGIKQESIVDYVCKQFWRIVFPNYSVDAYDEQRLRDQVYAELSADDLKKKNYYLVILINPNCASPLADSEVRQALNKRLPELPIIVLNNATESAVYLSEDRALMAEIYNFYSEVHNYEQRTKQTAPTENKR
;
A
#
# COMPACT_ATOMS: atom_id res chain seq x y z
N MET A 1 31.04 -11.57 -12.09
CA MET A 1 31.41 -11.53 -10.66
C MET A 1 30.22 -11.74 -9.74
N GLY A 2 29.16 -10.96 -9.95
CA GLY A 2 27.85 -11.11 -9.33
C GLY A 2 26.84 -10.33 -10.15
N THR A 3 25.68 -10.07 -9.55
CA THR A 3 24.61 -9.29 -10.15
C THR A 3 24.36 -8.05 -9.29
N GLY A 4 23.76 -7.02 -9.87
CA GLY A 4 23.24 -5.86 -9.18
C GLY A 4 21.97 -5.39 -9.88
N PHE A 5 21.29 -4.42 -9.30
CA PHE A 5 20.15 -3.77 -9.94
C PHE A 5 20.16 -2.27 -9.68
N LEU A 6 19.70 -1.52 -10.67
CA LEU A 6 19.41 -0.11 -10.51
C LEU A 6 18.26 0.03 -9.50
N VAL A 7 18.39 0.97 -8.55
CA VAL A 7 17.30 1.33 -7.64
C VAL A 7 16.60 2.59 -8.15
N VAL A 8 17.40 3.60 -8.47
CA VAL A 8 17.03 4.85 -9.13
C VAL A 8 18.29 5.37 -9.80
N TYR A 9 18.26 5.80 -11.05
CA TYR A 9 19.48 6.26 -11.70
C TYR A 9 20.06 7.50 -10.98
N PRO A 10 21.38 7.58 -10.71
CA PRO A 10 22.46 6.67 -11.13
C PRO A 10 22.82 5.57 -10.12
N TRP A 11 21.99 5.30 -9.12
CA TRP A 11 22.27 4.35 -8.04
C TRP A 11 21.99 2.89 -8.41
N LEU A 12 22.98 2.04 -8.15
CA LEU A 12 22.91 0.59 -8.27
C LEU A 12 23.24 -0.08 -6.93
N ALA A 13 22.44 -1.07 -6.56
CA ALA A 13 22.65 -1.91 -5.39
C ALA A 13 23.23 -3.29 -5.79
N THR A 14 24.15 -3.79 -4.98
CA THR A 14 24.69 -5.16 -5.05
C THR A 14 25.16 -5.60 -3.65
N CYS A 15 25.66 -6.83 -3.52
CA CYS A 15 26.25 -7.29 -2.26
C CYS A 15 27.71 -6.82 -2.11
N ASN A 16 28.14 -6.49 -0.89
CA ASN A 16 29.55 -6.15 -0.64
C ASN A 16 30.49 -7.29 -1.04
N HIS A 17 30.14 -8.53 -0.69
CA HIS A 17 30.96 -9.68 -1.03
C HIS A 17 31.07 -9.95 -2.55
N VAL A 18 30.22 -9.35 -3.38
CA VAL A 18 30.35 -9.42 -4.85
C VAL A 18 31.50 -8.54 -5.31
N LEU A 19 31.60 -7.32 -4.79
CA LEU A 19 32.65 -6.37 -5.16
C LEU A 19 34.01 -6.79 -4.61
N VAL A 20 34.06 -7.22 -3.35
CA VAL A 20 35.31 -7.65 -2.70
C VAL A 20 36.01 -8.77 -3.50
N LYS A 21 35.27 -9.63 -4.20
CA LYS A 21 35.86 -10.69 -5.06
C LYS A 21 36.72 -10.16 -6.22
N ALA A 22 36.59 -8.89 -6.63
CA ALA A 22 37.49 -8.28 -7.61
C ALA A 22 38.86 -7.94 -7.02
N PHE A 23 38.96 -7.72 -5.71
CA PHE A 23 40.16 -7.20 -5.06
C PHE A 23 40.95 -8.33 -4.42
N LYS A 24 42.21 -8.48 -4.83
CA LYS A 24 43.13 -9.43 -4.20
C LYS A 24 43.31 -9.05 -2.72
N ASN A 25 43.29 -10.06 -1.84
CA ASN A 25 43.49 -9.94 -0.39
C ASN A 25 42.36 -9.27 0.42
N LYS A 26 41.19 -9.02 -0.17
CA LYS A 26 40.01 -8.55 0.56
C LYS A 26 39.04 -9.71 0.84
N LYS A 27 38.42 -9.72 2.01
CA LYS A 27 37.42 -10.69 2.48
C LYS A 27 36.03 -10.06 2.57
N ALA A 28 34.97 -10.86 2.61
CA ALA A 28 33.59 -10.36 2.66
C ALA A 28 33.28 -9.49 3.91
N THR A 29 34.09 -9.63 4.96
CA THR A 29 34.07 -8.82 6.19
C THR A 29 34.85 -7.50 6.08
N ASP A 30 35.57 -7.29 4.98
CA ASP A 30 36.31 -6.05 4.74
C ASP A 30 35.41 -4.99 4.11
N CYS A 31 35.58 -3.76 4.60
CA CYS A 31 35.04 -2.58 3.94
C CYS A 31 35.93 -2.20 2.75
N LEU A 32 35.29 -1.82 1.63
CA LEU A 32 35.95 -1.21 0.49
C LEU A 32 35.91 0.33 0.62
N GLU A 33 37.01 0.97 0.23
CA GLU A 33 37.10 2.43 0.23
C GLU A 33 36.18 3.03 -0.84
N ALA A 34 35.48 4.11 -0.49
CA ALA A 34 34.65 4.84 -1.45
C ALA A 34 35.51 5.44 -2.58
N GLY A 35 34.99 5.43 -3.81
CA GLY A 35 35.73 5.88 -4.99
C GLY A 35 35.48 5.05 -6.24
N GLU A 36 36.17 5.38 -7.32
CA GLU A 36 36.10 4.61 -8.57
C GLU A 36 36.66 3.19 -8.36
N LEU A 37 35.88 2.17 -8.71
CA LEU A 37 36.33 0.79 -8.63
C LEU A 37 37.04 0.41 -9.94
N GLU A 38 38.34 0.64 -9.98
CA GLU A 38 39.17 0.30 -11.14
C GLU A 38 39.00 -1.18 -11.55
N GLY A 39 38.75 -1.40 -12.85
CA GLY A 39 38.61 -2.74 -13.43
C GLY A 39 37.23 -3.39 -13.26
N ILE A 40 36.26 -2.72 -12.63
CA ILE A 40 34.86 -3.18 -12.60
C ILE A 40 34.06 -2.53 -13.73
N VAL A 41 33.48 -3.37 -14.59
CA VAL A 41 32.57 -2.97 -15.67
C VAL A 41 31.17 -3.46 -15.34
N ILE A 42 30.19 -2.58 -15.47
CA ILE A 42 28.77 -2.85 -15.23
C ILE A 42 28.04 -2.82 -16.57
N ASP A 43 27.24 -3.84 -16.82
CA ASP A 43 26.49 -4.04 -18.05
C ASP A 43 25.03 -4.37 -17.72
N PHE A 44 24.11 -3.92 -18.57
CA PHE A 44 22.66 -4.16 -18.48
C PHE A 44 22.15 -4.87 -19.73
N PRO A 45 22.54 -6.12 -19.97
CA PRO A 45 22.38 -6.78 -21.27
C PRO A 45 20.91 -6.99 -21.70
N VAL A 46 19.97 -6.90 -20.76
CA VAL A 46 18.53 -7.10 -21.00
C VAL A 46 17.70 -5.82 -20.88
N HIS A 47 18.30 -4.70 -20.47
CA HIS A 47 17.55 -3.47 -20.28
C HIS A 47 17.42 -2.73 -21.61
N SER A 48 16.19 -2.50 -22.07
CA SER A 48 15.92 -1.87 -23.37
C SER A 48 16.64 -0.54 -23.58
N GLY A 49 16.74 0.28 -22.52
CA GLY A 49 17.50 1.53 -22.53
C GLY A 49 19.02 1.41 -22.31
N PHE A 50 19.48 0.56 -21.39
CA PHE A 50 20.88 0.54 -20.93
C PHE A 50 21.76 -0.50 -21.63
N SER A 51 21.18 -1.46 -22.37
CA SER A 51 21.89 -2.58 -23.02
C SER A 51 22.92 -2.19 -24.08
N GLN A 52 22.91 -0.94 -24.54
CA GLN A 52 23.86 -0.43 -25.52
C GLN A 52 25.05 0.30 -24.89
N GLN A 53 25.11 0.41 -23.57
CA GLN A 53 26.12 1.18 -22.85
C GLN A 53 26.75 0.36 -21.73
N LEU A 54 28.05 0.55 -21.54
CA LEU A 54 28.79 0.04 -20.40
C LEU A 54 28.95 1.15 -19.37
N PHE A 55 28.93 0.78 -18.10
CA PHE A 55 29.04 1.69 -16.96
C PHE A 55 30.24 1.36 -16.09
N ARG A 56 30.85 2.40 -15.55
CA ARG A 56 31.75 2.34 -14.39
C ARG A 56 30.91 2.51 -13.13
N GLY A 57 31.39 1.92 -12.04
CA GLY A 57 30.80 2.08 -10.72
C GLY A 57 31.72 2.89 -9.81
N GLN A 58 31.20 3.99 -9.27
CA GLN A 58 31.80 4.69 -8.15
C GLN A 58 31.18 4.16 -6.86
N LEU A 59 31.97 3.49 -6.03
CA LEU A 59 31.53 3.03 -4.72
C LEU A 59 31.26 4.21 -3.80
N HIS A 60 30.02 4.26 -3.32
CA HIS A 60 29.57 5.26 -2.35
C HIS A 60 29.44 4.66 -0.96
N THR A 61 28.90 3.45 -0.88
CA THR A 61 28.65 2.78 0.40
C THR A 61 29.08 1.33 0.31
N SER A 62 29.84 0.88 1.29
CA SER A 62 30.24 -0.52 1.49
C SER A 62 29.94 -0.90 2.93
N LYS A 63 28.98 -1.80 3.12
CA LYS A 63 28.61 -2.41 4.40
C LYS A 63 29.06 -3.87 4.35
N PRO A 64 30.15 -4.24 5.04
CA PRO A 64 30.66 -5.60 5.02
C PRO A 64 29.73 -6.59 5.72
N LYS A 65 30.01 -7.89 5.59
CA LYS A 65 29.42 -8.91 6.47
C LYS A 65 29.91 -8.71 7.89
N LEU A 66 29.02 -8.86 8.86
CA LEU A 66 29.35 -8.83 10.28
C LEU A 66 29.47 -10.25 10.83
N GLU A 67 30.42 -10.48 11.72
CA GLU A 67 30.62 -11.79 12.35
C GLU A 67 29.49 -12.12 13.35
N LEU A 68 28.95 -11.09 14.01
CA LEU A 68 27.89 -11.19 15.02
C LEU A 68 26.78 -10.17 14.70
N ALA A 69 26.06 -10.39 13.59
CA ALA A 69 24.95 -9.54 13.20
C ALA A 69 23.70 -9.76 14.07
N THR A 70 23.03 -8.67 14.38
CA THR A 70 21.73 -8.59 15.05
C THR A 70 20.63 -8.22 14.05
N LEU A 71 19.37 -8.33 14.48
CA LEU A 71 18.18 -8.17 13.63
C LEU A 71 18.19 -6.89 12.78
N ASN A 72 18.67 -5.77 13.35
CA ASN A 72 18.61 -4.45 12.71
C ASN A 72 19.92 -4.05 12.02
N ASP A 73 20.94 -4.91 12.04
CA ASP A 73 22.22 -4.57 11.43
C ASP A 73 22.10 -4.52 9.90
N ILE A 74 22.80 -3.54 9.32
CA ILE A 74 22.92 -3.32 7.89
C ILE A 74 24.27 -3.86 7.44
N GLU A 75 24.24 -4.96 6.68
CA GLU A 75 25.43 -5.69 6.29
C GLU A 75 25.33 -6.31 4.89
N ASP A 76 26.48 -6.66 4.33
CA ASP A 76 26.65 -7.24 2.98
C ASP A 76 25.99 -6.44 1.85
N ILE A 77 25.94 -5.11 1.97
CA ILE A 77 25.37 -4.19 0.99
C ILE A 77 26.48 -3.32 0.41
N ALA A 78 26.48 -3.15 -0.91
CA ALA A 78 27.28 -2.13 -1.57
C ALA A 78 26.42 -1.31 -2.53
N LEU A 79 26.62 0.01 -2.50
CA LEU A 79 25.93 0.97 -3.34
C LEU A 79 26.92 1.70 -4.24
N LEU A 80 26.63 1.69 -5.53
CA LEU A 80 27.44 2.26 -6.59
C LEU A 80 26.66 3.41 -7.25
N LYS A 81 27.34 4.50 -7.57
CA LYS A 81 26.87 5.47 -8.57
C LYS A 81 27.44 5.10 -9.92
N LEU A 82 26.57 5.04 -10.92
CA LEU A 82 26.94 4.65 -12.28
C LEU A 82 27.41 5.85 -13.09
N GLU A 83 28.47 5.63 -13.87
CA GLU A 83 28.98 6.58 -14.84
C GLU A 83 29.16 5.89 -16.19
N PRO A 84 28.55 6.36 -17.29
CA PRO A 84 28.70 5.73 -18.60
C PRO A 84 30.13 5.90 -19.12
N PHE A 85 30.69 4.85 -19.73
CA PHE A 85 32.03 4.90 -20.34
C PHE A 85 32.13 5.92 -21.47
N ASN A 86 31.06 6.04 -22.26
CA ASN A 86 30.94 7.01 -23.35
C ASN A 86 29.81 7.98 -23.00
N LYS A 87 30.11 9.28 -22.91
CA LYS A 87 29.08 10.33 -22.82
C LYS A 87 28.38 10.45 -24.18
N SER A 88 27.39 9.58 -24.41
CA SER A 88 26.43 9.73 -25.51
C SER A 88 25.49 10.90 -25.20
N ASP A 89 25.10 11.68 -26.21
CA ASP A 89 24.09 12.74 -26.10
C ASP A 89 22.68 12.23 -25.68
N SER A 90 22.52 10.90 -25.54
CA SER A 90 21.26 10.25 -25.15
C SER A 90 21.09 10.03 -23.63
N ILE A 91 21.88 10.66 -22.76
CA ILE A 91 21.77 10.44 -21.29
C ILE A 91 20.40 10.83 -20.73
N ASP A 92 19.70 11.77 -21.38
CA ASP A 92 18.43 12.32 -20.88
C ASP A 92 17.33 11.26 -20.73
N CYS A 93 17.32 10.19 -21.54
CA CYS A 93 16.33 9.12 -21.39
C CYS A 93 16.57 8.26 -20.15
N TYR A 94 17.79 8.25 -19.58
CA TYR A 94 18.16 7.45 -18.43
C TYR A 94 17.94 8.15 -17.09
N LEU A 95 17.98 9.48 -17.08
CA LEU A 95 17.81 10.29 -15.86
C LEU A 95 16.46 10.09 -15.18
N SER A 96 15.47 9.53 -15.89
CA SER A 96 14.12 9.27 -15.38
C SER A 96 13.92 7.88 -14.77
N TRP A 97 14.91 6.98 -14.86
CA TRP A 97 14.71 5.59 -14.47
C TRP A 97 14.62 5.39 -12.94
N MET A 98 13.58 4.68 -12.50
CA MET A 98 13.35 4.29 -11.10
C MET A 98 12.74 2.88 -11.04
N ALA A 99 13.28 2.05 -10.14
CA ALA A 99 12.77 0.71 -9.92
C ALA A 99 11.46 0.74 -9.12
N PRO A 100 10.51 -0.16 -9.41
CA PRO A 100 9.41 -0.38 -8.51
C PRO A 100 9.90 -1.13 -7.26
N ILE A 101 9.83 -0.52 -6.08
CA ILE A 101 10.28 -1.15 -4.83
C ILE A 101 9.15 -1.23 -3.80
N LYS A 102 9.20 -2.26 -2.94
CA LYS A 102 8.40 -2.38 -1.72
C LYS A 102 9.33 -2.16 -0.53
N TYR A 103 9.05 -1.13 0.26
CA TYR A 103 9.79 -0.79 1.48
C TYR A 103 8.84 -0.94 2.67
N GLU A 104 9.07 -1.99 3.47
CA GLU A 104 8.41 -2.20 4.76
C GLU A 104 9.47 -2.43 5.83
N GLN A 105 9.35 -1.78 6.98
CA GLN A 105 10.28 -2.03 8.10
C GLN A 105 9.88 -3.24 8.93
N SER A 106 8.59 -3.63 8.89
CA SER A 106 8.13 -4.87 9.51
C SER A 106 8.67 -6.07 8.73
N LEU A 107 9.45 -6.94 9.38
CA LEU A 107 10.05 -8.11 8.75
C LEU A 107 8.99 -9.15 8.33
N ASP A 108 7.85 -9.19 9.01
CA ASP A 108 6.73 -10.10 8.70
C ASP A 108 6.17 -9.87 7.28
N GLU A 109 6.34 -8.65 6.75
CA GLU A 109 5.90 -8.29 5.39
C GLU A 109 6.71 -8.96 4.26
N TYR A 110 7.82 -9.61 4.61
CA TYR A 110 8.71 -10.30 3.67
C TYR A 110 8.61 -11.82 3.75
N VAL A 111 7.86 -12.38 4.71
CA VAL A 111 7.73 -13.82 4.93
C VAL A 111 6.50 -14.36 4.20
N GLU A 112 6.56 -15.62 3.78
CA GLU A 112 5.50 -16.30 3.06
C GLU A 112 5.06 -15.62 1.75
N LYS A 113 5.97 -14.90 1.09
CA LYS A 113 5.71 -14.23 -0.18
C LYS A 113 6.28 -15.03 -1.33
N SER A 114 5.53 -15.13 -2.42
CA SER A 114 6.03 -15.68 -3.67
C SER A 114 7.05 -14.71 -4.25
N PHE A 115 8.18 -15.26 -4.70
CA PHE A 115 9.26 -14.45 -5.20
C PHE A 115 9.83 -15.00 -6.48
N LEU A 116 10.42 -14.08 -7.22
CA LEU A 116 11.13 -14.29 -8.46
C LEU A 116 12.49 -13.59 -8.40
N THR A 117 13.56 -14.22 -8.87
CA THR A 117 14.85 -13.55 -8.98
C THR A 117 15.65 -14.11 -10.15
N LYS A 118 16.42 -13.23 -10.80
CA LYS A 118 17.20 -13.56 -11.99
C LYS A 118 18.60 -12.96 -11.88
N GLY A 119 19.62 -13.80 -12.07
CA GLY A 119 21.03 -13.42 -12.11
C GLY A 119 21.70 -13.76 -13.45
N PHE A 120 22.83 -13.11 -13.75
CA PHE A 120 23.44 -13.15 -15.10
C PHE A 120 24.58 -14.16 -15.31
N HIS A 121 24.85 -15.05 -14.36
CA HIS A 121 25.90 -16.08 -14.50
C HIS A 121 25.34 -17.51 -14.56
N ILE A 122 24.05 -17.62 -14.87
CA ILE A 122 23.46 -18.90 -15.21
C ILE A 122 23.71 -19.03 -16.73
N ASP A 123 24.33 -20.12 -17.19
CA ASP A 123 24.51 -20.45 -18.62
C ASP A 123 23.16 -20.68 -19.36
N LYS A 124 22.06 -20.35 -18.68
CA LYS A 124 20.67 -20.30 -19.10
C LYS A 124 20.05 -19.10 -18.37
N CYS A 125 19.12 -18.37 -18.95
CA CYS A 125 18.35 -17.36 -18.22
C CYS A 125 17.41 -17.97 -17.15
N ASP A 126 17.85 -18.95 -16.35
CA ASP A 126 16.97 -19.68 -15.45
C ASP A 126 16.54 -18.78 -14.29
N GLU A 127 15.29 -18.38 -14.39
CA GLU A 127 14.55 -17.65 -13.39
C GLU A 127 14.37 -18.54 -12.14
N LEU A 128 14.74 -18.01 -10.98
CA LEU A 128 14.59 -18.67 -9.70
C LEU A 128 13.30 -18.20 -9.04
N LYS A 129 12.45 -19.15 -8.65
CA LYS A 129 11.15 -18.86 -8.02
C LYS A 129 10.92 -19.70 -6.78
N GLY A 130 10.19 -19.15 -5.82
CA GLY A 130 9.86 -19.86 -4.59
C GLY A 130 8.98 -19.04 -3.67
N LYS A 131 8.87 -19.47 -2.41
CA LYS A 131 8.16 -18.75 -1.34
C LYS A 131 9.10 -18.45 -0.19
N THR A 132 9.19 -17.22 0.28
CA THR A 132 10.05 -16.85 1.40
C THR A 132 9.64 -17.59 2.68
N GLN A 133 10.60 -18.00 3.52
CA GLN A 133 10.34 -18.94 4.62
C GLN A 133 10.36 -18.33 6.02
N THR A 134 11.54 -17.91 6.49
CA THR A 134 11.73 -17.50 7.90
C THR A 134 12.66 -16.31 7.99
N ILE A 135 12.46 -15.52 9.04
CA ILE A 135 13.35 -14.42 9.42
C ILE A 135 14.51 -15.03 10.23
N THR A 136 15.74 -14.74 9.81
CA THR A 136 16.94 -15.13 10.54
C THR A 136 17.25 -14.15 11.67
N THR A 137 18.14 -14.53 12.59
CA THR A 137 18.52 -13.70 13.75
C THR A 137 19.17 -12.37 13.37
N ASP A 138 19.76 -12.28 12.18
CA ASP A 138 20.35 -11.08 11.58
C ASP A 138 19.36 -10.30 10.69
N GLY A 139 18.06 -10.65 10.74
CA GLY A 139 16.99 -9.95 10.02
C GLY A 139 17.03 -10.14 8.51
N ARG A 140 17.68 -11.19 8.01
CA ARG A 140 17.57 -11.62 6.62
C ARG A 140 16.42 -12.62 6.46
N ILE A 141 16.01 -12.88 5.24
CA ILE A 141 14.88 -13.76 4.95
C ILE A 141 15.38 -15.00 4.23
N SER A 142 15.12 -16.18 4.77
CA SER A 142 15.53 -17.45 4.16
C SER A 142 14.73 -17.74 2.89
N LEU A 143 15.45 -18.10 1.82
CA LEU A 143 14.89 -18.53 0.55
C LEU A 143 15.04 -20.06 0.41
N PRO A 144 13.99 -20.79 -0.04
CA PRO A 144 13.92 -22.25 -0.05
C PRO A 144 14.65 -22.84 -1.27
N PHE A 145 15.93 -22.53 -1.43
CA PHE A 145 16.73 -23.12 -2.51
C PHE A 145 17.39 -24.41 -2.03
N GLY A 146 17.15 -25.50 -2.77
CA GLY A 146 17.77 -26.79 -2.48
C GLY A 146 19.26 -26.84 -2.88
N ASP A 147 19.97 -27.87 -2.41
CA ASP A 147 21.40 -28.10 -2.66
C ASP A 147 21.80 -28.19 -4.15
N ALA A 148 20.82 -28.34 -5.05
CA ALA A 148 21.01 -28.57 -6.48
C ALA A 148 20.94 -27.31 -7.35
N GLU A 149 20.47 -26.17 -6.84
CA GLU A 149 20.35 -24.95 -7.65
C GLU A 149 21.65 -24.13 -7.61
N SER A 150 22.36 -24.08 -8.74
CA SER A 150 23.61 -23.32 -8.86
C SER A 150 23.32 -21.81 -8.95
N ILE A 151 23.30 -21.12 -7.80
CA ILE A 151 23.10 -19.66 -7.67
C ILE A 151 24.42 -18.89 -7.89
N LYS A 152 25.40 -19.49 -8.59
CA LYS A 152 26.71 -18.85 -8.77
C LYS A 152 26.51 -17.55 -9.57
N GLY A 153 26.95 -16.43 -9.00
CA GLY A 153 26.88 -15.10 -9.63
C GLY A 153 25.52 -14.38 -9.53
N ALA A 154 24.51 -15.00 -8.91
CA ALA A 154 23.22 -14.33 -8.67
C ALA A 154 23.19 -13.51 -7.37
N SER A 155 24.21 -13.56 -6.51
CA SER A 155 24.32 -12.60 -5.39
C SER A 155 24.24 -11.16 -5.90
N GLY A 156 23.44 -10.34 -5.23
CA GLY A 156 23.13 -8.97 -5.59
C GLY A 156 21.97 -8.83 -6.60
N SER A 157 21.36 -9.95 -7.04
CA SER A 157 20.16 -9.89 -7.89
C SER A 157 18.97 -9.31 -7.11
N PRO A 158 18.10 -8.53 -7.77
CA PRO A 158 16.85 -8.11 -7.16
C PRO A 158 15.98 -9.33 -6.91
N VAL A 159 15.29 -9.33 -5.77
CA VAL A 159 14.22 -10.29 -5.49
C VAL A 159 12.90 -9.57 -5.71
N TRP A 160 12.16 -10.01 -6.71
CA TRP A 160 10.85 -9.51 -7.08
C TRP A 160 9.77 -10.28 -6.32
N CYS A 161 8.75 -9.58 -5.83
CA CYS A 161 7.58 -10.18 -5.21
C CYS A 161 6.41 -10.12 -6.16
N ASP A 162 5.85 -11.28 -6.51
CA ASP A 162 4.73 -11.37 -7.46
C ASP A 162 3.44 -10.82 -6.85
N GLU A 163 3.25 -10.89 -5.53
CA GLU A 163 2.09 -10.28 -4.88
C GLU A 163 2.21 -8.76 -4.86
N ALA A 164 3.40 -8.23 -4.54
CA ALA A 164 3.62 -6.79 -4.44
C ALA A 164 3.83 -6.11 -5.80
N GLN A 165 4.24 -6.86 -6.83
CA GLN A 165 4.67 -6.34 -8.13
C GLN A 165 5.79 -5.30 -7.98
N ALA A 166 6.78 -5.64 -7.15
CA ALA A 166 7.90 -4.78 -6.83
C ALA A 166 9.11 -5.57 -6.33
N ILE A 167 10.28 -4.95 -6.39
CA ILE A 167 11.49 -5.44 -5.74
C ILE A 167 11.36 -5.21 -4.24
N PHE A 168 11.43 -6.27 -3.45
CA PHE A 168 11.35 -6.20 -1.98
C PHE A 168 12.62 -6.67 -1.29
N GLY A 169 13.69 -6.93 -2.04
CA GLY A 169 14.98 -7.23 -1.44
C GLY A 169 16.03 -7.60 -2.47
N MET A 170 17.18 -8.01 -1.95
CA MET A 170 18.35 -8.39 -2.74
C MET A 170 18.84 -9.76 -2.31
N LEU A 171 19.12 -10.64 -3.27
CA LEU A 171 19.61 -11.97 -3.00
C LEU A 171 21.05 -11.93 -2.47
N ALA A 172 21.27 -12.54 -1.32
CA ALA A 172 22.59 -12.73 -0.72
C ALA A 172 22.83 -14.22 -0.47
N SER A 173 23.80 -14.80 -1.21
CA SER A 173 24.24 -16.17 -0.93
C SER A 173 25.33 -16.17 0.14
N GLN A 174 25.14 -16.97 1.19
CA GLN A 174 26.23 -17.35 2.11
C GLN A 174 26.67 -18.77 1.77
N ARG A 175 27.95 -18.91 1.43
CA ARG A 175 28.64 -20.19 1.60
C ARG A 175 29.04 -20.24 3.07
N GLY A 176 28.69 -21.31 3.78
CA GLY A 176 29.29 -21.55 5.09
C GLY A 176 30.81 -21.55 4.91
N GLU A 177 31.51 -20.64 5.60
CA GLU A 177 32.96 -20.59 5.60
C GLU A 177 33.46 -21.91 6.23
N GLY A 178 33.78 -22.90 5.39
CA GLY A 178 34.17 -24.24 5.82
C GLY A 178 33.42 -25.41 5.15
N ALA A 179 32.38 -25.17 4.37
CA ALA A 179 31.71 -26.25 3.64
C ALA A 179 32.49 -26.67 2.39
N GLU A 180 33.24 -27.77 2.46
CA GLU A 180 33.98 -28.37 1.34
C GLU A 180 33.07 -28.86 0.20
N THR A 181 31.76 -29.01 0.44
CA THR A 181 30.78 -29.46 -0.55
C THR A 181 29.61 -28.49 -0.71
N TYR A 182 29.00 -28.47 -1.89
CA TYR A 182 27.88 -27.60 -2.26
C TYR A 182 26.60 -27.80 -1.41
N LYS A 183 26.58 -28.79 -0.52
CA LYS A 183 25.42 -29.31 0.24
C LYS A 183 24.88 -28.44 1.38
N ASN A 184 25.44 -27.26 1.63
CA ASN A 184 25.03 -26.40 2.76
C ASN A 184 24.99 -24.92 2.37
N ARG A 185 24.50 -24.61 1.16
CA ARG A 185 24.30 -23.21 0.76
C ARG A 185 22.97 -22.73 1.29
N ARG A 186 23.02 -21.88 2.32
CA ARG A 186 21.86 -21.10 2.70
C ARG A 186 21.84 -19.82 1.88
N VAL A 187 20.67 -19.55 1.31
CA VAL A 187 20.43 -18.39 0.48
C VAL A 187 19.43 -17.53 1.22
N TYR A 188 19.75 -16.26 1.26
CA TYR A 188 18.95 -15.29 1.97
C TYR A 188 18.60 -14.14 1.05
N MET A 189 17.58 -13.41 1.42
CA MET A 189 17.28 -12.10 0.90
C MET A 189 17.60 -11.07 1.98
N ILE A 190 18.32 -10.02 1.61
CA ILE A 190 18.43 -8.80 2.39
C ILE A 190 17.19 -7.96 2.07
N PRO A 191 16.32 -7.67 3.06
CA PRO A 191 15.11 -6.87 2.84
C PRO A 191 15.42 -5.49 2.25
N MET A 192 14.53 -4.96 1.42
CA MET A 192 14.75 -3.67 0.74
C MET A 192 14.94 -2.51 1.73
N TYR A 193 14.30 -2.54 2.90
CA TYR A 193 14.45 -1.47 3.88
C TYR A 193 15.90 -1.32 4.37
N LYS A 194 16.62 -2.43 4.60
CA LYS A 194 18.03 -2.41 4.97
C LYS A 194 18.91 -1.79 3.88
N ILE A 195 18.55 -2.01 2.61
CA ILE A 195 19.28 -1.44 1.46
C ILE A 195 19.08 0.08 1.40
N MET A 196 17.83 0.53 1.50
CA MET A 196 17.49 1.96 1.47
C MET A 196 18.06 2.71 2.69
N ASP A 197 18.00 2.10 3.88
CA ASP A 197 18.50 2.70 5.13
C ASP A 197 20.04 2.62 5.24
N SER A 198 20.71 1.92 4.32
CA SER A 198 22.17 1.86 4.31
C SER A 198 22.84 3.15 3.84
N CYS A 199 22.11 4.02 3.12
CA CYS A 199 22.60 5.28 2.57
C CYS A 199 21.48 6.32 2.42
N GLU A 200 21.59 7.39 3.19
CA GLU A 200 20.63 8.50 3.18
C GLU A 200 20.56 9.20 1.82
N ASP A 201 21.68 9.34 1.10
CA ASP A 201 21.70 9.99 -0.22
C ASP A 201 20.93 9.20 -1.28
N LEU A 202 21.03 7.87 -1.27
CA LEU A 202 20.21 6.99 -2.12
C LEU A 202 18.73 7.21 -1.80
N LYS A 203 18.39 7.19 -0.52
CA LYS A 203 17.02 7.35 -0.03
C LYS A 203 16.44 8.69 -0.44
N ASN A 204 17.18 9.78 -0.26
CA ASN A 204 16.79 11.13 -0.68
C ASN A 204 16.66 11.24 -2.20
N THR A 205 17.62 10.69 -2.96
CA THR A 205 17.54 10.69 -4.44
C THR A 205 16.29 9.94 -4.91
N TYR A 206 15.99 8.79 -4.30
CA TYR A 206 14.79 8.02 -4.64
C TYR A 206 13.51 8.81 -4.31
N LEU A 207 13.45 9.46 -3.15
CA LEU A 207 12.32 10.27 -2.73
C LEU A 207 12.13 11.52 -3.58
N GLU A 208 13.19 12.24 -3.93
CA GLU A 208 13.16 13.39 -4.83
C GLU A 208 12.71 12.97 -6.21
N LYS A 209 13.29 11.89 -6.75
CA LYS A 209 12.90 11.39 -8.06
C LYS A 209 11.47 10.90 -8.06
N LYS A 210 11.05 10.26 -6.98
CA LYS A 210 9.67 9.91 -6.77
C LYS A 210 8.80 11.16 -6.71
N LYS A 211 9.16 12.25 -6.04
CA LYS A 211 8.37 13.50 -6.10
C LYS A 211 8.31 14.12 -7.50
N GLU A 212 9.36 13.95 -8.32
CA GLU A 212 9.35 14.39 -9.71
C GLU A 212 8.45 13.52 -10.61
N LEU A 213 8.46 12.20 -10.39
CA LEU A 213 7.69 11.22 -11.18
C LEU A 213 6.27 11.01 -10.64
N SER A 214 6.09 11.24 -9.35
CA SER A 214 4.85 11.11 -8.60
C SER A 214 4.52 12.50 -8.06
N ASN A 215 3.45 13.10 -8.56
CA ASN A 215 2.99 14.39 -8.04
C ASN A 215 2.21 14.23 -6.71
N PHE A 216 2.41 13.13 -5.99
CA PHE A 216 1.84 12.92 -4.67
C PHE A 216 2.67 13.70 -3.66
N GLN A 217 2.19 14.88 -3.26
CA GLN A 217 2.76 15.58 -2.12
C GLN A 217 2.52 14.74 -0.87
N ILE A 218 3.61 14.29 -0.24
CA ILE A 218 3.53 13.55 1.01
C ILE A 218 3.62 14.55 2.16
N HIS A 219 2.51 14.76 2.85
CA HIS A 219 2.46 15.58 4.06
C HIS A 219 2.82 14.76 5.31
N ARG A 220 3.48 15.40 6.28
CA ARG A 220 3.90 14.75 7.53
C ARG A 220 2.68 14.31 8.35
N ASN A 221 2.81 13.16 9.01
CA ASN A 221 1.71 12.41 9.63
C ASN A 221 1.09 13.08 10.87
N ASP A 222 1.85 13.93 11.57
CA ASP A 222 1.39 14.52 12.84
C ASP A 222 0.21 15.49 12.63
N SER A 223 0.16 16.22 11.51
CA SER A 223 -0.98 17.09 11.23
C SER A 223 -2.25 16.32 10.94
N PHE A 224 -2.17 15.17 10.26
CA PHE A 224 -3.36 14.44 9.80
C PHE A 224 -4.24 13.95 10.96
N GLN A 225 -3.69 13.31 11.98
CA GLN A 225 -4.51 12.87 13.12
C GLN A 225 -5.06 14.04 13.93
N ASP A 226 -4.28 15.11 14.09
CA ASP A 226 -4.74 16.31 14.79
C ASP A 226 -5.84 17.03 14.01
N ASP A 227 -5.74 17.10 12.68
CA ASP A 227 -6.77 17.62 11.78
C ASP A 227 -8.07 16.83 11.91
N ILE A 228 -8.01 15.49 12.00
CA ILE A 228 -9.18 14.63 12.22
C ILE A 228 -9.88 14.95 13.56
N LEU A 229 -9.10 15.20 14.61
CA LEU A 229 -9.66 15.54 15.94
C LEU A 229 -10.30 16.94 15.93
N VAL A 230 -9.65 17.92 15.32
CA VAL A 230 -10.18 19.30 15.17
C VAL A 230 -11.47 19.31 14.34
N GLU A 231 -11.51 18.54 13.24
CA GLU A 231 -12.74 18.43 12.44
C GLU A 231 -13.86 17.74 13.21
N LEU A 232 -13.54 16.73 14.04
CA LEU A 232 -14.54 16.06 14.88
C LEU A 232 -15.11 17.00 15.94
N GLU A 233 -14.25 17.80 16.58
CA GLU A 233 -14.67 18.87 17.49
C GLU A 233 -15.61 19.84 16.78
N THR A 234 -15.24 20.29 15.59
CA THR A 234 -16.04 21.21 14.77
C THR A 234 -17.43 20.64 14.45
N VAL A 235 -17.54 19.33 14.20
CA VAL A 235 -18.83 18.67 13.96
C VAL A 235 -19.72 18.74 15.20
N PHE A 236 -19.19 18.44 16.39
CA PHE A 236 -19.96 18.48 17.63
C PHE A 236 -20.30 19.91 18.07
N THR A 237 -19.41 20.87 17.84
CA THR A 237 -19.67 22.29 18.12
C THR A 237 -20.80 22.85 17.26
N ASN A 238 -20.87 22.46 15.98
CA ASN A 238 -21.86 23.00 15.04
C ASN A 238 -23.21 22.27 15.05
N SER A 239 -23.27 21.06 15.62
CA SER A 239 -24.46 20.21 15.60
C SER A 239 -25.00 19.94 17.00
N ASP A 240 -25.79 20.89 17.53
CA ASP A 240 -26.34 20.82 18.89
C ASP A 240 -27.18 19.56 19.15
N LEU A 241 -27.97 19.13 18.14
CA LEU A 241 -28.77 17.89 18.22
C LEU A 241 -27.88 16.65 18.36
N LEU A 242 -26.84 16.56 17.53
CA LEU A 242 -25.90 15.44 17.55
C LEU A 242 -25.13 15.43 18.87
N PHE A 243 -24.63 16.58 19.29
CA PHE A 243 -23.83 16.74 20.51
C PHE A 243 -24.62 16.41 21.77
N LYS A 244 -25.75 17.07 22.02
CA LYS A 244 -26.57 16.81 23.21
C LYS A 244 -27.15 15.40 23.21
N GLY A 245 -27.60 14.93 22.05
CA GLY A 245 -28.06 13.55 21.88
C GLY A 245 -26.96 12.56 22.25
N PHE A 246 -25.73 12.81 21.79
CA PHE A 246 -24.58 11.96 22.08
C PHE A 246 -24.20 11.98 23.56
N LEU A 247 -24.07 13.15 24.19
CA LEU A 247 -23.78 13.27 25.64
C LEU A 247 -24.79 12.46 26.47
N LYS A 248 -26.08 12.64 26.20
CA LYS A 248 -27.17 11.91 26.87
C LYS A 248 -27.05 10.40 26.65
N LYS A 249 -26.81 9.97 25.42
CA LYS A 249 -26.73 8.54 25.09
C LYS A 249 -25.48 7.89 25.70
N HIS A 250 -24.39 8.64 25.76
CA HIS A 250 -23.11 8.23 26.32
C HIS A 250 -23.05 8.38 27.85
N ARG A 251 -24.06 9.00 28.48
CA ARG A 251 -24.14 9.29 29.93
C ARG A 251 -22.99 10.16 30.43
N LEU A 252 -22.60 11.14 29.62
CA LEU A 252 -21.63 12.17 29.98
C LEU A 252 -22.35 13.38 30.60
N ALA A 253 -21.59 14.26 31.25
CA ALA A 253 -22.15 15.49 31.80
C ALA A 253 -22.74 16.37 30.68
N ASP A 254 -23.93 16.92 30.91
CA ASP A 254 -24.65 17.74 29.91
C ASP A 254 -23.91 19.06 29.56
N GLU A 255 -22.97 19.49 30.41
CA GLU A 255 -22.13 20.68 30.23
C GLU A 255 -20.70 20.36 29.75
N LEU A 256 -20.44 19.11 29.35
CA LEU A 256 -19.12 18.74 28.83
C LEU A 256 -18.80 19.58 27.59
N ASP A 257 -17.58 20.10 27.50
CA ASP A 257 -17.13 20.87 26.33
C ASP A 257 -16.83 19.93 25.13
N PRO A 258 -17.11 20.33 23.87
CA PRO A 258 -16.80 19.54 22.68
C PRO A 258 -15.34 19.06 22.59
N TYR A 259 -14.36 19.88 22.99
CA TYR A 259 -12.95 19.51 23.03
C TYR A 259 -12.70 18.37 24.02
N LEU A 260 -13.32 18.44 25.22
CA LEU A 260 -13.22 17.38 26.23
C LEU A 260 -13.90 16.10 25.75
N LEU A 261 -15.03 16.20 25.04
CA LEU A 261 -15.68 15.05 24.42
C LEU A 261 -14.76 14.34 23.42
N VAL A 262 -14.08 15.09 22.54
CA VAL A 262 -13.14 14.52 21.56
C VAL A 262 -11.97 13.81 22.27
N GLY A 263 -11.47 14.37 23.37
CA GLY A 263 -10.45 13.73 24.21
C GLY A 263 -10.92 12.39 24.82
N GLU A 264 -12.18 12.31 25.27
CA GLU A 264 -12.79 11.06 25.74
C GLU A 264 -12.95 10.05 24.59
N LEU A 265 -13.44 10.49 23.43
CA LEU A 265 -13.60 9.63 22.25
C LEU A 265 -12.27 9.03 21.80
N LYS A 266 -11.18 9.80 21.79
CA LYS A 266 -9.83 9.30 21.46
C LYS A 266 -9.37 8.20 22.43
N ARG A 267 -9.72 8.31 23.71
CA ARG A 267 -9.38 7.31 24.73
C ARG A 267 -10.23 6.04 24.57
N GLU A 268 -11.53 6.20 24.38
CA GLU A 268 -12.46 5.08 24.20
C GLU A 268 -12.28 4.36 22.86
N ALA A 269 -11.81 5.07 21.82
CA ALA A 269 -11.60 4.53 20.47
C ALA A 269 -10.72 3.28 20.44
N GLN A 270 -9.82 3.12 21.41
CA GLN A 270 -8.91 1.98 21.47
C GLN A 270 -9.65 0.65 21.71
N ASN A 271 -10.76 0.65 22.47
CA ASN A 271 -11.46 -0.58 22.92
C ASN A 271 -13.00 -0.50 22.88
N GLY A 272 -13.59 0.54 22.29
CA GLY A 272 -15.04 0.78 22.35
C GLY A 272 -15.63 1.54 21.17
N LEU A 273 -14.94 1.55 20.03
CA LEU A 273 -15.33 2.35 18.88
C LEU A 273 -16.69 1.92 18.30
N ASN A 274 -16.97 0.63 18.28
CA ASN A 274 -18.29 0.07 17.91
C ASN A 274 -19.43 0.67 18.76
N LYS A 275 -19.24 0.80 20.08
CA LYS A 275 -20.21 1.42 21.00
C LYS A 275 -20.40 2.89 20.69
N ILE A 276 -19.33 3.62 20.35
CA ILE A 276 -19.39 5.03 19.93
C ILE A 276 -20.25 5.16 18.66
N VAL A 277 -19.96 4.38 17.62
CA VAL A 277 -20.70 4.38 16.34
C VAL A 277 -22.17 3.99 16.56
N ARG A 278 -22.43 2.97 17.38
CA ARG A 278 -23.79 2.57 17.74
C ARG A 278 -24.55 3.68 18.45
N ASN A 279 -23.91 4.37 19.40
CA ASN A 279 -24.53 5.48 20.11
C ASN A 279 -24.88 6.63 19.16
N LEU A 280 -23.98 6.98 18.22
CA LEU A 280 -24.27 7.96 17.17
C LEU A 280 -25.44 7.52 16.28
N THR A 281 -25.48 6.25 15.90
CA THR A 281 -26.57 5.68 15.08
C THR A 281 -27.92 5.80 15.77
N ILE A 282 -27.97 5.50 17.08
CA ILE A 282 -29.20 5.64 17.87
C ILE A 282 -29.62 7.11 17.98
N VAL A 283 -28.69 8.03 18.23
CA VAL A 283 -28.98 9.46 18.29
C VAL A 283 -29.53 9.96 16.95
N LEU A 284 -28.90 9.59 15.84
CA LEU A 284 -29.36 9.94 14.51
C LEU A 284 -30.80 9.45 14.29
N ARG A 285 -31.07 8.17 14.53
CA ARG A 285 -32.41 7.59 14.36
C ARG A 285 -33.45 8.32 15.19
N ASP A 286 -33.21 8.47 16.49
CA ASP A 286 -34.17 9.05 17.43
C ASP A 286 -34.46 10.53 17.11
N GLU A 287 -33.47 11.29 16.63
CA GLU A 287 -33.67 12.68 16.19
C GLU A 287 -34.30 12.77 14.79
N LEU A 288 -33.96 11.89 13.85
CA LEU A 288 -34.60 11.83 12.54
C LEU A 288 -36.10 11.54 12.66
N GLU A 289 -36.51 10.61 13.52
CA GLU A 289 -37.92 10.33 13.78
C GLU A 289 -38.66 11.58 14.31
N LYS A 290 -38.03 12.35 15.20
CA LYS A 290 -38.63 13.60 15.71
C LYS A 290 -38.74 14.67 14.64
N LEU A 291 -37.74 14.80 13.78
CA LEU A 291 -37.72 15.79 12.70
C LEU A 291 -38.69 15.40 11.58
N GLU A 292 -38.80 14.12 11.25
CA GLU A 292 -39.77 13.57 10.30
C GLU A 292 -41.21 13.86 10.77
N ASN A 293 -41.52 13.63 12.06
CA ASN A 293 -42.81 13.97 12.66
C ASN A 293 -43.13 15.48 12.62
N LYS A 294 -42.12 16.33 12.49
CA LYS A 294 -42.24 17.79 12.38
C LYS A 294 -42.12 18.29 10.95
N GLU A 295 -41.96 17.38 9.98
CA GLU A 295 -41.69 17.70 8.57
C GLU A 295 -40.46 18.61 8.34
N ASP A 296 -39.50 18.61 9.28
CA ASP A 296 -38.27 19.42 9.18
C ASP A 296 -37.15 18.64 8.46
N TYR A 297 -37.36 18.41 7.17
CA TYR A 297 -36.42 17.69 6.31
C TYR A 297 -35.08 18.41 6.11
N LYS A 298 -35.05 19.75 6.24
CA LYS A 298 -33.82 20.53 6.08
C LYS A 298 -32.87 20.27 7.24
N THR A 299 -33.37 20.34 8.47
CA THR A 299 -32.57 20.03 9.66
C THR A 299 -32.16 18.56 9.68
N ALA A 300 -33.05 17.66 9.26
CA ALA A 300 -32.73 16.24 9.15
C ALA A 300 -31.57 15.95 8.19
N ASN A 301 -31.57 16.58 7.01
CA ASN A 301 -30.46 16.47 6.06
C ASN A 301 -29.14 17.04 6.63
N SER A 302 -29.20 18.14 7.38
CA SER A 302 -28.01 18.67 8.06
C SER A 302 -27.47 17.68 9.10
N LEU A 303 -28.35 17.09 9.90
CA LEU A 303 -28.00 16.10 10.91
C LEU A 303 -27.35 14.86 10.30
N ILE A 304 -27.90 14.34 9.19
CA ILE A 304 -27.30 13.22 8.45
C ILE A 304 -25.89 13.58 7.99
N ASN A 305 -25.71 14.74 7.35
CA ASN A 305 -24.40 15.17 6.88
C ASN A 305 -23.37 15.28 8.02
N ASP A 306 -23.78 15.80 9.18
CA ASP A 306 -22.89 15.94 10.33
C ASP A 306 -22.58 14.59 10.99
N ALA A 307 -23.57 13.70 11.09
CA ALA A 307 -23.37 12.34 11.58
C ALA A 307 -22.46 11.52 10.63
N GLU A 308 -22.65 11.64 9.32
CA GLU A 308 -21.75 11.02 8.33
C GLU A 308 -20.31 11.52 8.52
N LYS A 309 -20.10 12.83 8.66
CA LYS A 309 -18.78 13.39 8.93
C LYS A 309 -18.17 12.79 10.20
N ALA A 310 -18.93 12.71 11.30
CA ALA A 310 -18.47 12.12 12.55
C ALA A 310 -18.04 10.66 12.37
N ILE A 311 -18.86 9.83 11.69
CA ILE A 311 -18.56 8.42 11.42
C ILE A 311 -17.27 8.27 10.61
N GLN A 312 -17.05 9.09 9.59
CA GLN A 312 -15.83 9.04 8.78
C GLN A 312 -14.57 9.29 9.62
N ARG A 313 -14.62 10.28 10.52
CA ARG A 313 -13.49 10.68 11.38
C ARG A 313 -13.25 9.68 12.49
N ILE A 314 -14.31 9.21 13.14
CA ILE A 314 -14.25 8.17 14.18
C ILE A 314 -13.69 6.87 13.61
N SER A 315 -14.07 6.49 12.38
CA SER A 315 -13.54 5.28 11.72
C SER A 315 -12.01 5.29 11.60
N LEU A 316 -11.40 6.46 11.39
CA LEU A 316 -9.95 6.61 11.29
C LEU A 316 -9.23 6.44 12.64
N LEU A 317 -9.94 6.62 13.76
CA LEU A 317 -9.40 6.37 15.11
C LEU A 317 -9.31 4.87 15.46
N ALA A 318 -9.85 4.00 14.61
CA ALA A 318 -9.89 2.56 14.81
C ALA A 318 -8.53 1.85 14.58
N ILE A 319 -7.64 2.47 13.80
CA ILE A 319 -6.35 1.89 13.43
C ILE A 319 -5.35 2.21 14.53
N HIS A 320 -4.61 1.20 14.98
CA HIS A 320 -3.54 1.36 15.95
C HIS A 320 -2.44 2.30 15.40
N LYS A 321 -1.87 3.14 16.29
CA LYS A 321 -0.96 4.22 15.88
C LYS A 321 0.28 3.69 15.14
N ALA A 322 0.90 2.61 15.61
CA ALA A 322 2.10 2.05 15.00
C ALA A 322 1.82 1.53 13.57
N GLU A 323 0.65 0.95 13.36
CA GLU A 323 0.17 0.40 12.10
C GLU A 323 -0.20 1.53 11.14
N ALA A 324 -0.83 2.61 11.63
CA ALA A 324 -1.06 3.82 10.84
C ALA A 324 0.26 4.46 10.40
N GLU A 325 1.25 4.57 11.29
CA GLU A 325 2.59 5.07 10.96
C GLU A 325 3.31 4.19 9.94
N ALA A 326 3.22 2.86 10.08
CA ALA A 326 3.78 1.90 9.13
C ALA A 326 3.11 2.01 7.75
N LEU A 327 1.78 2.06 7.70
CA LEU A 327 1.00 2.20 6.47
C LEU A 327 1.33 3.51 5.75
N THR A 328 1.41 4.64 6.46
CA THR A 328 1.80 5.92 5.86
C THR A 328 3.26 5.91 5.42
N SER A 329 4.16 5.33 6.22
CA SER A 329 5.58 5.22 5.86
C SER A 329 5.79 4.35 4.62
N SER A 330 4.98 3.30 4.44
CA SER A 330 5.01 2.49 3.21
C SER A 330 4.70 3.31 1.96
N VAL A 331 3.86 4.35 2.05
CA VAL A 331 3.52 5.23 0.90
C VAL A 331 4.68 6.13 0.53
N LEU A 332 5.48 6.58 1.49
CA LEU A 332 6.68 7.37 1.22
C LEU A 332 7.63 6.63 0.28
N TYR A 333 7.85 5.34 0.54
CA TYR A 333 8.96 4.59 -0.07
C TYR A 333 8.55 3.51 -1.08
N SER A 334 7.29 3.05 -1.08
CA SER A 334 6.80 2.06 -2.04
C SER A 334 6.30 2.74 -3.31
N SER A 335 6.64 2.19 -4.47
CA SER A 335 6.18 2.66 -5.78
C SER A 335 5.28 1.64 -6.48
N SER A 336 5.07 0.47 -5.89
CA SER A 336 4.04 -0.44 -6.39
C SER A 336 2.66 0.22 -6.26
N THR A 337 1.78 -0.10 -7.22
CA THR A 337 0.32 -0.07 -6.98
C THR A 337 0.07 -0.57 -5.57
N LEU A 338 -0.84 0.05 -4.81
CA LEU A 338 -1.10 -0.25 -3.40
C LEU A 338 -1.64 -1.69 -3.21
N ASN A 339 -0.83 -2.70 -3.54
CA ASN A 339 -0.99 -4.13 -3.37
C ASN A 339 -0.85 -4.41 -1.88
N LEU A 340 -1.84 -3.95 -1.12
CA LEU A 340 -1.95 -4.23 0.29
C LEU A 340 -2.63 -5.58 0.43
N SER A 341 -1.92 -6.53 1.04
CA SER A 341 -2.56 -7.74 1.52
C SER A 341 -3.03 -7.50 2.94
N LEU A 342 -4.33 -7.54 3.18
CA LEU A 342 -4.90 -7.38 4.52
C LEU A 342 -5.47 -8.73 4.99
N SER A 343 -5.03 -9.17 6.16
CA SER A 343 -5.49 -10.40 6.81
C SER A 343 -6.88 -10.23 7.42
N GLN A 344 -7.79 -11.14 7.10
CA GLN A 344 -9.11 -11.28 7.72
C GLN A 344 -9.88 -9.95 7.92
N GLN A 345 -10.08 -9.20 6.85
CA GLN A 345 -10.82 -7.92 6.89
C GLN A 345 -12.09 -7.93 6.06
N THR A 346 -13.10 -7.18 6.51
CA THR A 346 -14.29 -6.90 5.71
C THR A 346 -13.99 -5.91 4.59
N LEU A 347 -14.86 -5.82 3.57
CA LEU A 347 -14.73 -4.83 2.49
C LEU A 347 -14.72 -3.37 3.01
N GLY A 348 -15.41 -3.10 4.12
CA GLY A 348 -15.42 -1.78 4.75
C GLY A 348 -14.08 -1.42 5.39
N SER A 349 -13.41 -2.39 6.01
CA SER A 349 -12.08 -2.18 6.61
C SER A 349 -11.03 -1.75 5.58
N ALA A 350 -11.14 -2.27 4.34
CA ALA A 350 -10.29 -1.87 3.23
C ALA A 350 -10.38 -0.36 2.92
N GLU A 351 -11.58 0.25 3.06
CA GLU A 351 -11.76 1.70 2.91
C GLU A 351 -10.98 2.45 4.00
N THR A 352 -11.10 2.06 5.27
CA THR A 352 -10.42 2.73 6.38
C THR A 352 -8.91 2.67 6.25
N VAL A 353 -8.37 1.49 5.94
CA VAL A 353 -6.92 1.28 5.76
C VAL A 353 -6.40 2.08 4.57
N THR A 354 -7.12 2.06 3.45
CA THR A 354 -6.75 2.84 2.26
C THR A 354 -6.83 4.35 2.54
N ALA A 355 -7.84 4.80 3.28
CA ALA A 355 -8.02 6.21 3.64
C ALA A 355 -6.90 6.72 4.56
N ILE A 356 -6.48 5.95 5.57
CA ILE A 356 -5.28 6.30 6.37
C ILE A 356 -4.04 6.37 5.49
N ARG A 357 -3.84 5.34 4.67
CA ARG A 357 -2.67 5.26 3.79
C ARG A 357 -2.59 6.47 2.85
N MET A 358 -3.74 6.90 2.32
CA MET A 358 -3.85 8.04 1.40
C MET A 358 -4.01 9.40 2.10
N GLN A 359 -4.11 9.44 3.44
CA GLN A 359 -4.44 10.64 4.23
C GLN A 359 -5.72 11.32 3.70
N SER A 360 -6.84 10.60 3.73
CA SER A 360 -8.15 11.05 3.26
C SER A 360 -9.27 10.60 4.20
N LEU A 361 -10.49 11.08 3.95
CA LEU A 361 -11.68 10.64 4.67
C LEU A 361 -12.29 9.39 4.01
N PRO A 362 -12.55 8.33 4.78
CA PRO A 362 -13.19 7.13 4.25
C PRO A 362 -14.62 7.47 3.83
N LYS A 363 -15.13 6.86 2.75
CA LYS A 363 -16.54 6.98 2.36
C LYS A 363 -17.14 5.62 2.13
N TYR A 364 -18.33 5.38 2.68
CA TYR A 364 -18.96 4.06 2.65
C TYR A 364 -20.27 4.04 1.88
N VAL A 365 -20.66 2.86 1.42
CA VAL A 365 -21.97 2.57 0.83
C VAL A 365 -22.43 1.17 1.24
N VAL A 366 -23.75 0.99 1.36
CA VAL A 366 -24.36 -0.33 1.56
C VAL A 366 -24.30 -1.11 0.25
N SER A 367 -23.84 -2.36 0.31
CA SER A 367 -23.84 -3.25 -0.84
C SER A 367 -25.27 -3.62 -1.24
N LYS A 368 -25.56 -3.61 -2.55
CA LYS A 368 -26.87 -4.00 -3.08
C LYS A 368 -27.10 -5.52 -3.04
N ASN A 369 -26.01 -6.29 -3.07
CA ASN A 369 -26.05 -7.73 -3.26
C ASN A 369 -25.87 -8.50 -1.95
N ARG A 370 -25.39 -7.85 -0.89
CA ARG A 370 -25.01 -8.48 0.38
C ARG A 370 -25.23 -7.53 1.56
N PRO A 371 -25.50 -8.07 2.76
CA PRO A 371 -25.61 -7.27 3.99
C PRO A 371 -24.21 -6.88 4.49
N GLU A 372 -23.52 -6.04 3.71
CA GLU A 372 -22.16 -5.58 4.01
C GLU A 372 -21.99 -4.11 3.61
N VAL A 373 -21.04 -3.44 4.26
CA VAL A 373 -20.59 -2.10 3.87
C VAL A 373 -19.31 -2.22 3.06
N LYS A 374 -19.20 -1.42 1.99
CA LYS A 374 -17.99 -1.29 1.18
C LYS A 374 -17.62 0.18 0.97
N GLY A 375 -16.39 0.42 0.53
CA GLY A 375 -15.97 1.77 0.12
C GLY A 375 -16.81 2.31 -1.03
N LYS A 376 -17.13 3.61 -1.01
CA LYS A 376 -17.98 4.29 -1.99
C LYS A 376 -17.38 4.26 -3.39
N TYR A 377 -16.05 4.31 -3.46
CA TYR A 377 -15.28 4.33 -4.71
C TYR A 377 -14.48 3.04 -4.93
N ALA A 378 -14.76 2.03 -4.11
CA ALA A 378 -14.18 0.70 -4.23
C ALA A 378 -14.84 -0.06 -5.38
N PHE A 379 -14.02 -0.75 -6.18
CA PHE A 379 -14.48 -1.76 -7.10
C PHE A 379 -14.06 -3.14 -6.59
N SER A 380 -14.97 -4.11 -6.52
CA SER A 380 -14.67 -5.42 -5.94
C SER A 380 -14.92 -6.58 -6.90
N ASN A 381 -14.34 -7.75 -6.61
CA ASN A 381 -14.61 -8.98 -7.35
C ASN A 381 -16.12 -9.31 -7.50
N PHE A 382 -16.96 -8.87 -6.55
CA PHE A 382 -18.41 -9.12 -6.58
C PHE A 382 -19.19 -8.19 -7.50
N ASP A 383 -18.55 -7.10 -7.93
CA ASP A 383 -19.11 -6.17 -8.91
C ASP A 383 -18.85 -6.65 -10.35
N LEU A 384 -18.12 -7.77 -10.54
CA LEU A 384 -17.87 -8.39 -11.84
C LEU A 384 -19.01 -9.33 -12.25
N GLU A 385 -19.40 -9.27 -13.53
CA GLU A 385 -20.39 -10.20 -14.08
C GLU A 385 -19.80 -11.63 -14.21
N PRO A 386 -20.55 -12.68 -13.83
CA PRO A 386 -20.12 -14.06 -14.04
C PRO A 386 -19.97 -14.38 -15.54
N GLY A 387 -18.87 -15.03 -15.94
CA GLY A 387 -18.69 -15.56 -17.30
C GLY A 387 -17.88 -14.70 -18.27
N ILE A 388 -17.27 -13.60 -17.81
CA ILE A 388 -16.32 -12.82 -18.61
C ILE A 388 -15.09 -13.68 -18.94
N LYS A 389 -14.70 -13.74 -20.22
CA LYS A 389 -13.48 -14.44 -20.66
C LYS A 389 -12.23 -13.75 -20.07
N GLN A 390 -11.24 -14.53 -19.62
CA GLN A 390 -9.98 -14.02 -19.06
C GLN A 390 -9.32 -12.95 -19.95
N GLU A 391 -9.28 -13.15 -21.27
CA GLU A 391 -8.67 -12.19 -22.22
C GLU A 391 -9.36 -10.81 -22.23
N SER A 392 -10.62 -10.72 -21.78
CA SER A 392 -11.42 -9.49 -21.75
C SER A 392 -11.59 -8.90 -20.34
N ILE A 393 -11.06 -9.57 -19.30
CA ILE A 393 -11.32 -9.16 -17.92
C ILE A 393 -10.72 -7.80 -17.61
N VAL A 394 -9.55 -7.50 -18.16
CA VAL A 394 -8.82 -6.24 -17.92
C VAL A 394 -9.61 -5.06 -18.50
N ASP A 395 -10.06 -5.18 -19.76
CA ASP A 395 -10.95 -4.20 -20.39
C ASP A 395 -12.26 -4.02 -19.62
N TYR A 396 -12.87 -5.12 -19.21
CA TYR A 396 -14.13 -5.06 -18.46
C TYR A 396 -13.96 -4.33 -17.12
N VAL A 397 -12.90 -4.66 -16.36
CA VAL A 397 -12.59 -4.00 -15.09
C VAL A 397 -12.38 -2.50 -15.31
N CYS A 398 -11.58 -2.09 -16.30
CA CYS A 398 -11.38 -0.67 -16.62
C CYS A 398 -12.70 0.04 -16.99
N LYS A 399 -13.55 -0.63 -17.77
CA LYS A 399 -14.88 -0.12 -18.17
C LYS A 399 -15.86 0.00 -17.00
N GLN A 400 -15.85 -0.94 -16.05
CA GLN A 400 -16.67 -0.80 -14.85
C GLN A 400 -16.12 0.28 -13.93
N PHE A 401 -14.80 0.38 -13.80
CA PHE A 401 -14.15 1.44 -13.04
C PHE A 401 -14.49 2.82 -13.61
N TRP A 402 -14.52 2.95 -14.94
CA TRP A 402 -15.01 4.14 -15.64
C TRP A 402 -16.40 4.57 -15.20
N ARG A 403 -17.35 3.64 -14.96
CA ARG A 403 -18.69 4.00 -14.48
C ARG A 403 -18.71 4.55 -13.06
N ILE A 404 -17.77 4.11 -12.21
CA ILE A 404 -17.62 4.63 -10.85
C ILE A 404 -17.07 6.05 -10.89
N VAL A 405 -16.04 6.28 -11.71
CA VAL A 405 -15.40 7.58 -11.86
C VAL A 405 -16.28 8.59 -12.61
N PHE A 406 -17.01 8.11 -13.62
CA PHE A 406 -17.86 8.90 -14.52
C PHE A 406 -19.30 8.35 -14.56
N PRO A 407 -20.09 8.49 -13.49
CA PRO A 407 -21.42 7.88 -13.36
C PRO A 407 -22.44 8.34 -14.40
N ASN A 408 -22.22 9.50 -15.02
CA ASN A 408 -23.08 10.06 -16.06
C ASN A 408 -22.71 9.61 -17.49
N TYR A 409 -21.62 8.88 -17.67
CA TYR A 409 -21.15 8.41 -18.97
C TYR A 409 -21.53 6.94 -19.19
N SER A 410 -21.83 6.58 -20.44
CA SER A 410 -22.02 5.18 -20.81
C SER A 410 -20.67 4.44 -20.81
N VAL A 411 -20.74 3.11 -20.72
CA VAL A 411 -19.57 2.23 -20.83
C VAL A 411 -18.88 2.35 -22.20
N ASP A 412 -19.66 2.62 -23.24
CA ASP A 412 -19.15 2.76 -24.61
C ASP A 412 -18.32 4.04 -24.81
N ALA A 413 -18.46 5.02 -23.91
CA ALA A 413 -17.64 6.23 -23.89
C ALA A 413 -16.29 6.04 -23.17
N TYR A 414 -15.92 4.80 -22.83
CA TYR A 414 -14.68 4.49 -22.11
C TYR A 414 -13.46 5.06 -22.85
N ASP A 415 -12.71 5.89 -22.14
CA ASP A 415 -11.44 6.46 -22.56
C ASP A 415 -10.41 6.18 -21.46
N GLU A 416 -9.42 5.35 -21.79
CA GLU A 416 -8.37 4.95 -20.85
C GLU A 416 -7.55 6.14 -20.35
N GLN A 417 -7.15 7.04 -21.25
CA GLN A 417 -6.30 8.17 -20.87
C GLN A 417 -7.06 9.11 -19.95
N ARG A 418 -8.31 9.41 -20.29
CA ARG A 418 -9.17 10.24 -19.43
C ARG A 418 -9.45 9.59 -18.09
N LEU A 419 -9.60 8.26 -18.03
CA LEU A 419 -9.73 7.54 -16.77
C LEU A 419 -8.49 7.71 -15.90
N ARG A 420 -7.30 7.48 -16.49
CA ARG A 420 -6.02 7.63 -15.80
C ARG A 420 -5.86 9.05 -15.26
N ASP A 421 -6.09 10.06 -16.10
CA ASP A 421 -5.97 11.46 -15.71
C ASP A 421 -6.89 11.82 -14.53
N GLN A 422 -8.13 11.30 -14.52
CA GLN A 422 -9.07 11.57 -13.43
C GLN A 422 -8.73 10.81 -12.15
N VAL A 423 -8.36 9.53 -12.24
CA VAL A 423 -7.93 8.73 -11.09
C VAL A 423 -6.70 9.36 -10.46
N TYR A 424 -5.76 9.76 -11.30
CA TYR A 424 -4.56 10.47 -10.89
C TYR A 424 -4.89 11.78 -10.16
N ALA A 425 -5.66 12.68 -10.79
CA ALA A 425 -5.99 13.98 -10.22
C ALA A 425 -6.67 13.87 -8.85
N GLU A 426 -7.54 12.87 -8.67
CA GLU A 426 -8.28 12.67 -7.43
C GLU A 426 -7.43 12.02 -6.34
N LEU A 427 -6.56 11.07 -6.67
CA LEU A 427 -5.66 10.47 -5.68
C LEU A 427 -4.57 11.45 -5.22
N SER A 428 -4.11 12.34 -6.11
CA SER A 428 -3.08 13.34 -5.83
C SER A 428 -3.61 14.66 -5.25
N ALA A 429 -4.92 14.77 -5.01
CA ALA A 429 -5.50 15.98 -4.42
C ALA A 429 -4.97 16.23 -3.00
N ASP A 430 -4.80 17.51 -2.66
CA ASP A 430 -4.27 17.96 -1.37
C ASP A 430 -5.37 18.30 -0.36
N ASP A 431 -6.46 17.53 -0.38
CA ASP A 431 -7.58 17.75 0.51
C ASP A 431 -8.11 16.43 1.08
N LEU A 432 -8.66 16.51 2.30
CA LEU A 432 -9.21 15.36 3.00
C LEU A 432 -10.45 14.77 2.32
N LYS A 433 -11.12 15.51 1.43
CA LYS A 433 -12.34 15.08 0.74
C LYS A 433 -12.05 14.33 -0.57
N LYS A 434 -10.78 14.20 -0.95
CA LYS A 434 -10.30 13.44 -2.12
C LYS A 434 -10.89 12.03 -2.18
N LYS A 435 -11.04 11.51 -3.39
CA LYS A 435 -11.68 10.21 -3.60
C LYS A 435 -10.67 9.08 -3.50
N ASN A 436 -10.99 8.10 -2.67
CA ASN A 436 -10.22 6.87 -2.52
C ASN A 436 -10.62 5.88 -3.60
N TYR A 437 -10.11 6.06 -4.81
CA TYR A 437 -10.28 5.08 -5.87
C TYR A 437 -9.41 3.86 -5.60
N TYR A 438 -9.98 2.66 -5.55
CA TYR A 438 -9.23 1.40 -5.38
C TYR A 438 -10.00 0.17 -5.85
N LEU A 439 -9.25 -0.88 -6.19
CA LEU A 439 -9.74 -2.23 -6.46
C LEU A 439 -9.61 -3.09 -5.20
N VAL A 440 -10.61 -3.90 -4.88
CA VAL A 440 -10.60 -4.85 -3.75
C VAL A 440 -10.79 -6.28 -4.25
N ILE A 441 -9.83 -7.13 -3.91
CA ILE A 441 -9.81 -8.53 -4.31
C ILE A 441 -9.97 -9.37 -3.05
N LEU A 442 -11.12 -10.01 -2.88
CA LEU A 442 -11.29 -11.02 -1.83
C LEU A 442 -10.77 -12.36 -2.34
N ILE A 443 -9.75 -12.90 -1.67
CA ILE A 443 -9.27 -14.27 -1.87
C ILE A 443 -10.03 -15.17 -0.89
N ASN A 444 -10.94 -15.97 -1.44
CA ASN A 444 -11.67 -17.00 -0.69
C ASN A 444 -11.38 -18.37 -1.34
N PRO A 445 -11.04 -19.43 -0.57
CA PRO A 445 -10.80 -20.76 -1.12
C PRO A 445 -11.94 -21.32 -1.98
N ASN A 446 -13.17 -20.81 -1.81
CA ASN A 446 -14.34 -21.23 -2.58
C ASN A 446 -14.70 -20.29 -3.75
N CYS A 447 -13.89 -19.26 -4.04
CA CYS A 447 -14.18 -18.27 -5.07
C CYS A 447 -12.98 -18.05 -5.99
N ALA A 448 -13.03 -18.65 -7.18
CA ALA A 448 -12.04 -18.41 -8.23
C ALA A 448 -12.35 -17.06 -8.91
N SER A 449 -11.80 -15.98 -8.36
CA SER A 449 -11.86 -14.65 -9.00
C SER A 449 -10.78 -14.54 -10.09
N PRO A 450 -11.11 -14.10 -11.32
CA PRO A 450 -10.11 -13.76 -12.33
C PRO A 450 -9.10 -12.70 -11.85
N LEU A 451 -9.47 -11.84 -10.90
CA LEU A 451 -8.57 -10.86 -10.30
C LEU A 451 -7.57 -11.47 -9.31
N ALA A 452 -7.80 -12.72 -8.87
CA ALA A 452 -6.82 -13.47 -8.09
C ALA A 452 -5.62 -13.94 -8.95
N ASP A 453 -5.73 -13.88 -10.28
CA ASP A 453 -4.63 -14.15 -11.20
C ASP A 453 -3.60 -13.01 -11.22
N SER A 454 -2.32 -13.35 -11.05
CA SER A 454 -1.21 -12.39 -11.08
C SER A 454 -1.03 -11.73 -12.44
N GLU A 455 -1.28 -12.45 -13.55
CA GLU A 455 -1.14 -11.89 -14.90
C GLU A 455 -2.20 -10.83 -15.18
N VAL A 456 -3.43 -11.06 -14.70
CA VAL A 456 -4.52 -10.08 -14.78
C VAL A 456 -4.20 -8.83 -13.97
N ARG A 457 -3.68 -8.98 -12.74
CA ARG A 457 -3.24 -7.84 -11.92
C ARG A 457 -2.10 -7.08 -12.59
N GLN A 458 -1.15 -7.77 -13.22
CA GLN A 458 -0.07 -7.14 -13.98
C GLN A 458 -0.59 -6.32 -15.15
N ALA A 459 -1.52 -6.88 -15.92
CA ALA A 459 -2.13 -6.18 -17.04
C ALA A 459 -2.94 -4.95 -16.57
N LEU A 460 -3.64 -5.05 -15.43
CA LEU A 460 -4.32 -3.90 -14.81
C LEU A 460 -3.34 -2.84 -14.35
N ASN A 461 -2.28 -3.21 -13.64
CA ASN A 461 -1.23 -2.30 -13.19
C ASN A 461 -0.53 -1.59 -14.36
N LYS A 462 -0.39 -2.26 -15.50
CA LYS A 462 0.20 -1.64 -16.69
C LYS A 462 -0.70 -0.56 -17.29
N ARG A 463 -2.02 -0.73 -17.22
CA ARG A 463 -3.00 0.22 -17.79
C ARG A 463 -3.42 1.31 -16.82
N LEU A 464 -3.57 0.97 -15.55
CA LEU A 464 -3.95 1.87 -14.45
C LEU A 464 -2.92 1.76 -13.32
N PRO A 465 -1.65 2.17 -13.55
CA PRO A 465 -0.60 2.11 -12.53
C PRO A 465 -0.90 2.97 -11.29
N GLU A 466 -1.81 3.93 -11.43
CA GLU A 466 -2.23 4.80 -10.34
C GLU A 466 -3.25 4.13 -9.41
N LEU A 467 -3.93 3.07 -9.87
CA LEU A 467 -5.03 2.44 -9.13
C LEU A 467 -4.50 1.48 -8.05
N PRO A 468 -4.78 1.75 -6.77
CA PRO A 468 -4.59 0.81 -5.66
C PRO A 468 -5.29 -0.54 -5.87
N ILE A 469 -4.64 -1.65 -5.53
CA ILE A 469 -5.25 -2.98 -5.53
C ILE A 469 -5.13 -3.61 -4.14
N ILE A 470 -6.21 -3.62 -3.36
CA ILE A 470 -6.26 -4.18 -2.02
C ILE A 470 -6.66 -5.66 -2.10
N VAL A 471 -5.80 -6.55 -1.62
CA VAL A 471 -6.06 -7.98 -1.54
C VAL A 471 -6.48 -8.34 -0.11
N LEU A 472 -7.73 -8.75 0.07
CA LEU A 472 -8.22 -9.27 1.34
C LEU A 472 -8.02 -10.78 1.37
N ASN A 473 -7.10 -11.25 2.20
CA ASN A 473 -6.75 -12.65 2.32
C ASN A 473 -7.30 -13.25 3.63
N ASN A 474 -8.25 -14.16 3.49
CA ASN A 474 -8.86 -14.85 4.63
C ASN A 474 -7.98 -15.95 5.23
N ALA A 475 -6.88 -16.33 4.56
CA ALA A 475 -6.00 -17.44 4.97
C ALA A 475 -4.86 -17.02 5.93
N THR A 476 -4.56 -15.73 6.01
CA THR A 476 -3.51 -15.19 6.89
C THR A 476 -4.14 -14.63 8.16
N GLU A 477 -3.78 -15.16 9.33
CA GLU A 477 -4.29 -14.75 10.65
C GLU A 477 -3.42 -13.67 11.34
N SER A 478 -2.26 -13.31 10.77
CA SER A 478 -1.17 -12.71 11.54
C SER A 478 -1.20 -11.19 11.72
N ALA A 479 -2.04 -10.42 11.01
CA ALA A 479 -2.09 -8.96 11.18
C ALA A 479 -3.51 -8.43 11.45
N VAL A 480 -3.74 -7.97 12.67
CA VAL A 480 -4.96 -7.26 13.06
C VAL A 480 -4.67 -5.76 12.90
N TYR A 481 -5.22 -5.13 11.87
CA TYR A 481 -5.00 -3.69 11.64
C TYR A 481 -6.02 -2.79 12.36
N LEU A 482 -7.12 -3.37 12.88
CA LEU A 482 -8.23 -2.68 13.54
C LEU A 482 -8.63 -3.44 14.80
N SER A 483 -8.81 -2.76 15.94
CA SER A 483 -9.02 -3.43 17.23
C SER A 483 -10.33 -4.20 17.37
N GLU A 484 -11.35 -3.96 16.53
CA GLU A 484 -12.65 -4.67 16.57
C GLU A 484 -13.36 -4.66 15.19
N ASP A 485 -12.64 -5.08 14.15
CA ASP A 485 -13.02 -4.86 12.74
C ASP A 485 -14.47 -5.26 12.39
N ARG A 486 -14.91 -6.48 12.71
CA ARG A 486 -16.25 -6.98 12.34
C ARG A 486 -17.37 -6.26 13.08
N ALA A 487 -17.17 -6.01 14.38
CA ALA A 487 -18.17 -5.34 15.20
C ALA A 487 -18.32 -3.87 14.77
N LEU A 488 -17.21 -3.18 14.53
CA LEU A 488 -17.22 -1.83 13.98
C LEU A 488 -17.93 -1.77 12.63
N MET A 489 -17.60 -2.68 11.71
CA MET A 489 -18.16 -2.67 10.35
C MET A 489 -19.64 -3.03 10.34
N ALA A 490 -20.11 -3.86 11.29
CA ALA A 490 -21.54 -4.09 11.50
C ALA A 490 -22.28 -2.82 11.93
N GLU A 491 -21.70 -2.04 12.84
CA GLU A 491 -22.33 -0.78 13.30
C GLU A 491 -22.29 0.32 12.23
N ILE A 492 -21.21 0.40 11.43
CA ILE A 492 -21.17 1.28 10.26
C ILE A 492 -22.23 0.86 9.22
N TYR A 493 -22.39 -0.44 8.98
CA TYR A 493 -23.45 -0.94 8.10
C TYR A 493 -24.84 -0.53 8.61
N ASN A 494 -25.11 -0.67 9.91
CA ASN A 494 -26.38 -0.25 10.52
C ASN A 494 -26.61 1.24 10.29
N PHE A 495 -25.61 2.08 10.54
CA PHE A 495 -25.67 3.52 10.31
C PHE A 495 -26.07 3.87 8.87
N TYR A 496 -25.35 3.35 7.87
CA TYR A 496 -25.63 3.68 6.47
C TYR A 496 -26.93 3.07 5.95
N SER A 497 -27.39 1.96 6.55
CA SER A 497 -28.70 1.38 6.27
C SER A 497 -29.83 2.30 6.76
N GLU A 498 -29.69 2.90 7.95
CA GLU A 498 -30.66 3.87 8.46
C GLU A 498 -30.74 5.13 7.58
N VAL A 499 -29.59 5.68 7.19
CA VAL A 499 -29.52 6.81 6.24
C VAL A 499 -30.22 6.46 4.92
N HIS A 500 -29.90 5.30 4.35
CA HIS A 500 -30.53 4.85 3.11
C HIS A 500 -32.04 4.71 3.24
N ASN A 501 -32.52 4.09 4.32
CA ASN A 501 -33.96 3.90 4.57
C ASN A 501 -34.69 5.23 4.74
N TYR A 502 -34.07 6.22 5.38
CA TYR A 502 -34.61 7.57 5.50
C TYR A 502 -34.73 8.25 4.12
N GLU A 503 -33.68 8.20 3.29
CA GLU A 503 -33.71 8.76 1.94
C GLU A 503 -34.79 8.13 1.04
N GLN A 504 -35.03 6.82 1.17
CA GLN A 504 -36.09 6.15 0.41
C GLN A 504 -37.49 6.57 0.87
N ARG A 505 -37.73 6.65 2.18
CA ARG A 505 -39.01 7.10 2.74
C ARG A 505 -39.35 8.53 2.30
N THR A 506 -38.39 9.44 2.41
CA THR A 506 -38.56 10.85 2.00
C THR A 506 -38.81 11.03 0.50
N LYS A 507 -38.19 10.21 -0.35
CA LYS A 507 -38.49 10.19 -1.80
C LYS A 507 -39.89 9.71 -2.12
N GLN A 508 -40.46 8.81 -1.32
CA GLN A 508 -41.82 8.29 -1.49
C GLN A 508 -42.90 9.27 -0.98
N THR A 509 -42.57 10.08 0.03
CA THR A 509 -43.49 11.08 0.61
C THR A 509 -43.44 12.45 -0.07
N ALA A 510 -42.39 12.75 -0.85
CA ALA A 510 -42.35 13.94 -1.69
C ALA A 510 -43.50 13.91 -2.72
N PRO A 511 -44.41 14.91 -2.75
CA PRO A 511 -45.46 14.97 -3.76
C PRO A 511 -44.82 14.97 -5.14
N THR A 512 -45.37 14.19 -6.07
CA THR A 512 -45.04 14.32 -7.49
C THR A 512 -45.38 15.75 -7.90
N GLU A 513 -44.39 16.64 -7.95
CA GLU A 513 -44.58 17.92 -8.62
C GLU A 513 -45.02 17.61 -10.04
N ASN A 514 -46.30 17.87 -10.31
CA ASN A 514 -46.86 17.85 -11.65
C ASN A 514 -46.02 18.79 -12.50
N LYS A 515 -45.08 18.23 -13.27
CA LYS A 515 -44.55 18.89 -14.46
C LYS A 515 -45.73 19.13 -15.40
N ARG A 516 -46.23 20.36 -15.41
CA ARG A 516 -47.03 20.91 -16.50
C ARG A 516 -46.11 21.64 -17.47
#